data_AF-A0A1I0TTL4-F1
#
_entry.id   AF-A0A1I0TTL4-F1
#
_cell.length_a   1.000
_cell.length_b   1.000
_cell.length_c   1.000
_cell.angle_alpha   90.00
_cell.angle_beta   90.00
_cell.angle_gamma   90.00
#
_symmetry.space_group_name_H-M   'P 1'
#
loop_
_entity.id
_entity.type
_entity.pdbx_description
1 polymer ?
#
loop_
_entity_poly.entity_id
_entity_poly.type
_entity_poly.pdbx_seq_one_letter_code
_entity_poly.pdbx_strand_id
1 'polypeptide(L)'
;MPNETASNAKRLVQEHKTPIVFTPHSGGVMALQVFNEAEKFIIGAYTSEPKITQTGNSLTVRIPPRYDSYVAPFTQYAMKRFGKKLAALPTSSQYGKDWSDTLLPYWEKQGGKVVYKTSIDFSKDTDFFTIVTNALKEKPDVLFIGGPSEPTAKVAKQARELGFKGGFIIMDQAKLDEMKKVTGSYDMLEGAIGVMPLVESDGPGVPSFVKNYRAKFNEDPGSEAGFNYLALYVFVEAMKAAGTVDDATAIRQHMPEGLKNLPKDKQVYAVLKIDGNGGLESLQNIAAVENGKIVPIKIKKYAFAYGNNQKMDNYSIRKTLDHTSIWFVPMVNPDGVTLVQRGYKAVKNSNLVLKINRGKKDFSAWKANIRGVDLNRQYDAYWKTICCNPGKPWYKNYKGPRPYSEPEAQAMRDFTLAHNFLTTVSYHSSGQIIYWHFHQSKTQAQRDYRLALMLSKKTKYSLVKPTKNPSGGGYKDWFVIRFKRPGFTIEVAPYVGERPVPLKYFPSIWNKNNSVPIILANSV
;
A
#
# COMPACT_ATOMS: atom_id res chain seq x y z
N MET A 1 8.56 -31.81 14.01
CA MET A 1 9.95 -31.33 14.23
C MET A 1 10.81 -31.56 12.98
N PRO A 2 11.96 -30.87 12.78
CA PRO A 2 12.77 -31.02 11.56
C PRO A 2 13.19 -32.46 11.22
N ASN A 3 13.50 -33.28 12.23
CA ASN A 3 13.82 -34.70 12.07
C ASN A 3 12.64 -35.51 11.50
N GLU A 4 11.43 -35.29 12.01
CA GLU A 4 10.21 -35.92 11.49
C GLU A 4 9.89 -35.44 10.08
N THR A 5 10.15 -34.17 9.75
CA THR A 5 9.96 -33.61 8.40
C THR A 5 10.77 -34.39 7.37
N ALA A 6 12.06 -34.65 7.65
CA ALA A 6 12.93 -35.38 6.73
C ALA A 6 12.46 -36.82 6.50
N SER A 7 12.08 -37.53 7.57
CA SER A 7 11.56 -38.91 7.47
C SER A 7 10.24 -38.97 6.68
N ASN A 8 9.32 -38.05 6.96
CA ASN A 8 8.03 -37.98 6.27
C ASN A 8 8.17 -37.63 4.79
N ALA A 9 9.07 -36.70 4.44
CA ALA A 9 9.32 -36.36 3.04
C ALA A 9 9.95 -37.51 2.26
N LYS A 10 10.92 -38.23 2.85
CA LYS A 10 11.48 -39.44 2.22
C LYS A 10 10.41 -40.46 1.90
N ARG A 11 9.50 -40.71 2.84
CA ARG A 11 8.35 -41.60 2.64
C ARG A 11 7.44 -41.14 1.50
N LEU A 12 7.06 -39.86 1.48
CA LEU A 12 6.24 -39.29 0.39
C LEU A 12 6.89 -39.44 -0.99
N VAL A 13 8.21 -39.23 -1.06
CA VAL A 13 8.96 -39.30 -2.32
C VAL A 13 9.17 -40.76 -2.77
N GLN A 14 9.54 -41.65 -1.85
CA GLN A 14 9.85 -43.04 -2.17
C GLN A 14 8.60 -43.89 -2.42
N GLU A 15 7.54 -43.72 -1.63
CA GLU A 15 6.32 -44.53 -1.75
C GLU A 15 5.33 -43.96 -2.78
N HIS A 16 5.24 -42.64 -2.88
CA HIS A 16 4.23 -41.98 -3.72
C HIS A 16 4.80 -41.19 -4.90
N LYS A 17 6.13 -41.21 -5.10
CA LYS A 17 6.81 -40.47 -6.18
C LYS A 17 6.44 -38.98 -6.18
N THR A 18 6.28 -38.41 -4.98
CA THR A 18 5.75 -37.05 -4.81
C THR A 18 6.71 -36.00 -5.39
N PRO A 19 6.31 -35.21 -6.41
CA PRO A 19 7.18 -34.23 -7.08
C PRO A 19 7.38 -32.94 -6.28
N ILE A 20 6.45 -32.63 -5.36
CA ILE A 20 6.42 -31.37 -4.61
C ILE A 20 6.00 -31.66 -3.16
N VAL A 21 6.83 -31.25 -2.20
CA VAL A 21 6.55 -31.38 -0.77
C VAL A 21 6.40 -29.99 -0.15
N PHE A 22 5.18 -29.65 0.27
CA PHE A 22 4.90 -28.41 1.00
C PHE A 22 5.38 -28.51 2.44
N THR A 23 6.15 -27.52 2.89
CA THR A 23 6.77 -27.53 4.22
C THR A 23 6.50 -26.21 4.96
N PRO A 24 5.83 -26.25 6.14
CA PRO A 24 5.28 -25.05 6.77
C PRO A 24 6.23 -24.31 7.73
N HIS A 25 7.51 -24.68 7.82
CA HIS A 25 8.47 -24.02 8.72
C HIS A 25 9.91 -24.12 8.22
N SER A 26 10.72 -23.10 8.54
CA SER A 26 12.11 -22.95 8.07
C SER A 26 13.01 -24.14 8.44
N GLY A 27 12.93 -24.64 9.68
CA GLY A 27 13.75 -25.77 10.13
C GLY A 27 13.53 -27.04 9.32
N GLY A 28 12.29 -27.31 8.90
CA GLY A 28 11.96 -28.47 8.08
C GLY A 28 12.45 -28.28 6.66
N VAL A 29 12.27 -27.08 6.10
CA VAL A 29 12.79 -26.74 4.76
C VAL A 29 14.31 -26.95 4.70
N MET A 30 15.06 -26.45 5.69
CA MET A 30 16.51 -26.66 5.75
C MET A 30 16.90 -28.15 5.82
N ALA A 31 16.13 -28.95 6.57
CA ALA A 31 16.36 -30.39 6.64
C ALA A 31 16.10 -31.10 5.29
N LEU A 32 15.11 -30.66 4.52
CA LEU A 32 14.83 -31.19 3.19
C LEU A 32 15.86 -30.76 2.15
N GLN A 33 16.40 -29.54 2.25
CA GLN A 33 17.44 -29.03 1.35
C GLN A 33 18.73 -29.86 1.34
N VAL A 34 18.94 -30.69 2.37
CA VAL A 34 20.08 -31.63 2.44
C VAL A 34 20.00 -32.71 1.36
N PHE A 35 18.81 -33.08 0.89
CA PHE A 35 18.65 -34.25 0.02
C PHE A 35 17.65 -34.07 -1.14
N ASN A 36 16.86 -33.00 -1.19
CA ASN A 36 15.79 -32.86 -2.18
C ASN A 36 16.26 -32.80 -3.64
N GLU A 37 17.46 -32.28 -3.90
CA GLU A 37 18.03 -32.27 -5.27
C GLU A 37 18.45 -33.68 -5.71
N ALA A 38 19.03 -34.46 -4.80
CA ALA A 38 19.41 -35.84 -5.07
C ALA A 38 18.18 -36.74 -5.28
N GLU A 39 17.16 -36.56 -4.44
CA GLU A 39 15.88 -37.29 -4.52
C GLU A 39 14.88 -36.65 -5.51
N LYS A 40 15.28 -35.58 -6.21
CA LYS A 40 14.52 -34.90 -7.28
C LYS A 40 13.08 -34.51 -6.92
N PHE A 41 12.89 -33.74 -5.85
CA PHE A 41 11.58 -33.14 -5.53
C PHE A 41 11.68 -31.65 -5.19
N ILE A 42 10.63 -30.90 -5.51
CA ILE A 42 10.51 -29.49 -5.17
C ILE A 42 10.11 -29.34 -3.69
N ILE A 43 10.75 -28.41 -2.99
CA ILE A 43 10.30 -27.96 -1.67
C ILE A 43 9.41 -26.73 -1.84
N GLY A 44 8.11 -26.87 -1.58
CA GLY A 44 7.18 -25.75 -1.42
C GLY A 44 7.37 -25.12 -0.04
N ALA A 45 8.35 -24.22 0.09
CA ALA A 45 8.81 -23.68 1.35
C ALA A 45 7.94 -22.50 1.82
N TYR A 46 7.06 -22.75 2.79
CA TYR A 46 6.31 -21.68 3.46
C TYR A 46 7.15 -21.13 4.63
N THR A 47 8.01 -20.17 4.30
CA THR A 47 8.88 -19.47 5.24
C THR A 47 9.32 -18.15 4.61
N SER A 48 9.41 -17.08 5.39
CA SER A 48 9.91 -15.78 4.92
C SER A 48 11.42 -15.61 5.14
N GLU A 49 12.11 -16.65 5.60
CA GLU A 49 13.56 -16.65 5.83
C GLU A 49 14.34 -16.43 4.52
N PRO A 50 15.04 -15.29 4.34
CA PRO A 50 15.80 -15.02 3.13
C PRO A 50 16.86 -16.10 2.81
N LYS A 51 17.48 -16.67 3.85
CA LYS A 51 18.56 -17.66 3.70
C LYS A 51 18.13 -18.89 2.91
N ILE A 52 16.86 -19.28 2.98
CA ILE A 52 16.31 -20.49 2.34
C ILE A 52 16.52 -20.48 0.83
N THR A 53 16.43 -19.33 0.18
CA THR A 53 16.69 -19.20 -1.26
C THR A 53 18.14 -18.78 -1.55
N GLN A 54 18.84 -18.15 -0.59
CA GLN A 54 20.22 -17.71 -0.79
C GLN A 54 21.23 -18.87 -0.84
N THR A 55 20.87 -20.05 -0.34
CA THR A 55 21.71 -21.27 -0.41
C THR A 55 21.85 -21.83 -1.83
N GLY A 56 21.06 -21.36 -2.80
CA GLY A 56 21.18 -21.77 -4.21
C GLY A 56 20.59 -23.14 -4.56
N ASN A 57 19.81 -23.75 -3.67
CA ASN A 57 19.11 -25.01 -3.94
C ASN A 57 18.08 -24.82 -5.07
N SER A 58 18.33 -25.47 -6.21
CA SER A 58 17.60 -25.28 -7.46
C SER A 58 16.14 -25.72 -7.41
N LEU A 59 15.82 -26.69 -6.56
CA LEU A 59 14.48 -27.25 -6.38
C LEU A 59 13.74 -26.66 -5.15
N THR A 60 14.25 -25.60 -4.54
CA THR A 60 13.51 -24.89 -3.47
C THR A 60 12.68 -23.76 -4.04
N VAL A 61 11.43 -23.64 -3.58
CA VAL A 61 10.54 -22.54 -3.91
C VAL A 61 10.04 -21.88 -2.64
N ARG A 62 10.51 -20.67 -2.33
CA ARG A 62 10.03 -19.88 -1.19
C ARG A 62 8.72 -19.21 -1.53
N ILE A 63 7.68 -19.45 -0.73
CA ILE A 63 6.31 -19.02 -1.01
C ILE A 63 6.00 -17.59 -0.51
N PRO A 64 6.09 -17.26 0.79
CA PRO A 64 5.73 -15.93 1.27
C PRO A 64 6.88 -14.91 1.04
N PRO A 65 6.61 -13.59 1.08
CA PRO A 65 7.64 -12.55 1.00
C PRO A 65 8.74 -12.73 2.05
N ARG A 66 9.94 -12.23 1.76
CA ARG A 66 11.05 -12.21 2.72
C ARG A 66 10.75 -11.29 3.89
N TYR A 67 11.10 -11.72 5.10
CA TYR A 67 10.80 -10.92 6.28
C TYR A 67 11.60 -9.61 6.35
N ASP A 68 12.83 -9.62 5.82
CA ASP A 68 13.70 -8.46 5.81
C ASP A 68 13.15 -7.29 4.99
N SER A 69 12.22 -7.58 4.07
CA SER A 69 11.47 -6.56 3.33
C SER A 69 10.46 -5.78 4.19
N TYR A 70 10.06 -6.31 5.36
CA TYR A 70 9.16 -5.64 6.30
C TYR A 70 9.87 -4.71 7.29
N VAL A 71 11.17 -4.90 7.52
CA VAL A 71 11.95 -4.21 8.56
C VAL A 71 11.89 -2.68 8.40
N ALA A 72 12.13 -2.18 7.19
CA ALA A 72 12.10 -0.75 6.90
C ALA A 72 10.71 -0.11 7.10
N PRO A 73 9.62 -0.59 6.45
CA PRO A 73 8.29 -0.01 6.63
C PRO A 73 7.76 -0.16 8.07
N PHE A 74 8.05 -1.27 8.75
CA PHE A 74 7.64 -1.47 10.15
C PHE A 74 8.32 -0.45 11.08
N THR A 75 9.63 -0.29 10.92
CA THR A 75 10.43 0.69 11.68
C THR A 75 9.93 2.12 11.45
N GLN A 76 9.71 2.51 10.19
CA GLN A 76 9.28 3.87 9.86
C GLN A 76 7.91 4.22 10.46
N TYR A 77 6.96 3.29 10.39
CA TYR A 77 5.64 3.49 10.99
C TYR A 77 5.73 3.62 12.52
N ALA A 78 6.40 2.66 13.17
CA ALA A 78 6.49 2.60 14.62
C ALA A 78 7.22 3.82 15.19
N MET A 79 8.36 4.20 14.60
CA MET A 79 9.12 5.38 15.01
C MET A 79 8.35 6.68 14.84
N LYS A 80 7.63 6.84 13.73
CA LYS A 80 6.88 8.06 13.45
C LYS A 80 5.72 8.27 14.42
N ARG A 81 5.08 7.19 14.88
CA ARG A 81 3.84 7.27 15.66
C ARG A 81 4.06 7.21 17.17
N PHE A 82 5.05 6.44 17.63
CA PHE A 82 5.20 6.13 19.05
C PHE A 82 6.51 6.61 19.65
N GLY A 83 7.62 6.45 18.93
CA GLY A 83 8.93 6.86 19.43
C GLY A 83 10.02 5.86 19.07
N LYS A 84 11.17 6.02 19.72
CA LYS A 84 12.45 5.45 19.26
C LYS A 84 13.06 4.44 20.24
N LYS A 85 12.47 4.24 21.41
CA LYS A 85 12.89 3.21 22.38
C LYS A 85 12.16 1.90 22.10
N LEU A 86 12.91 0.85 21.78
CA LEU A 86 12.35 -0.45 21.45
C LEU A 86 12.74 -1.50 22.50
N ALA A 87 11.78 -2.27 22.96
CA ALA A 87 12.03 -3.50 23.71
C ALA A 87 11.68 -4.72 22.85
N ALA A 88 12.58 -5.69 22.78
CA ALA A 88 12.44 -6.89 21.97
C ALA A 88 12.09 -8.11 22.83
N LEU A 89 10.97 -8.75 22.49
CA LEU A 89 10.44 -9.99 23.06
C LEU A 89 10.01 -11.00 21.96
N PRO A 90 10.86 -11.30 20.96
CA PRO A 90 10.58 -12.32 19.94
C PRO A 90 10.58 -13.74 20.53
N THR A 91 10.09 -14.71 19.78
CA THR A 91 10.26 -16.14 20.08
C THR A 91 11.74 -16.51 20.21
N SER A 92 12.05 -17.43 21.13
CA SER A 92 13.40 -17.99 21.34
C SER A 92 13.90 -18.90 20.23
N SER A 93 13.05 -19.22 19.24
CA SER A 93 13.45 -20.03 18.09
C SER A 93 14.54 -19.35 17.25
N GLN A 94 15.26 -20.13 16.45
CA GLN A 94 16.25 -19.62 15.49
C GLN A 94 15.65 -18.54 14.57
N TYR A 95 14.40 -18.70 14.16
CA TYR A 95 13.70 -17.72 13.34
C TYR A 95 13.49 -16.37 14.04
N GLY A 96 13.18 -16.37 15.34
CA GLY A 96 13.11 -15.14 16.14
C GLY A 96 14.47 -14.47 16.33
N LYS A 97 15.53 -15.27 16.42
CA LYS A 97 16.91 -14.77 16.43
C LYS A 97 17.26 -14.08 15.11
N ASP A 98 17.03 -14.72 13.96
CA ASP A 98 17.33 -14.17 12.63
C ASP A 98 16.57 -12.85 12.37
N TRP A 99 15.29 -12.80 12.76
CA TRP A 99 14.49 -11.57 12.74
C TRP A 99 15.11 -10.46 13.62
N SER A 100 15.56 -10.79 14.83
CA SER A 100 16.18 -9.83 15.75
C SER A 100 17.51 -9.29 15.23
N ASP A 101 18.33 -10.17 14.69
CA ASP A 101 19.65 -9.82 14.14
C ASP A 101 19.51 -8.94 12.89
N THR A 102 18.32 -8.91 12.26
CA THR A 102 18.00 -8.00 11.15
C THR A 102 17.36 -6.69 11.62
N LEU A 103 16.32 -6.75 12.46
CA LEU A 103 15.53 -5.59 12.87
C LEU A 103 16.28 -4.67 13.83
N LEU A 104 16.95 -5.23 14.86
CA LEU A 104 17.52 -4.43 15.94
C LEU A 104 18.67 -3.53 15.45
N PRO A 105 19.64 -4.02 14.65
CA PRO A 105 20.68 -3.15 14.09
C PRO A 105 20.09 -2.11 13.13
N TYR A 106 19.06 -2.46 12.35
CA TYR A 106 18.39 -1.51 11.48
C TYR A 106 17.69 -0.40 12.28
N TRP A 107 17.02 -0.75 13.38
CA TRP A 107 16.38 0.20 14.29
C TRP A 107 17.38 1.23 14.84
N GLU A 108 18.52 0.77 15.33
CA GLU A 108 19.59 1.65 15.82
C GLU A 108 20.16 2.54 14.71
N LYS A 109 20.37 1.97 13.51
CA LYS A 109 20.80 2.74 12.33
C LYS A 109 19.80 3.83 11.92
N GLN A 110 18.51 3.65 12.17
CA GLN A 110 17.48 4.69 11.94
C GLN A 110 17.39 5.72 13.08
N GLY A 111 18.34 5.69 14.02
CA GLY A 111 18.42 6.59 15.18
C GLY A 111 17.55 6.15 16.35
N GLY A 112 17.12 4.88 16.38
CA GLY A 112 16.45 4.25 17.50
C GLY A 112 17.41 3.80 18.60
N LYS A 113 16.86 3.41 19.75
CA LYS A 113 17.59 2.77 20.85
C LYS A 113 16.89 1.48 21.25
N VAL A 114 17.61 0.37 21.31
CA VAL A 114 17.10 -0.87 21.92
C VAL A 114 17.32 -0.75 23.43
N VAL A 115 16.24 -0.71 24.21
CA VAL A 115 16.28 -0.49 25.67
C VAL A 115 16.16 -1.79 26.46
N TYR A 116 15.60 -2.83 25.83
CA TYR A 116 15.47 -4.15 26.45
C TYR A 116 15.49 -5.23 25.37
N LYS A 117 16.12 -6.36 25.63
CA LYS A 117 16.16 -7.51 24.73
C LYS A 117 16.15 -8.79 25.54
N THR A 118 15.12 -9.61 25.32
CA THR A 118 15.07 -11.02 25.74
C THR A 118 14.32 -11.80 24.66
N SER A 119 14.10 -13.09 24.86
CA SER A 119 13.24 -13.91 24.01
C SER A 119 12.24 -14.71 24.86
N ILE A 120 11.18 -15.21 24.21
CA ILE A 120 10.13 -16.00 24.86
C ILE A 120 10.13 -17.41 24.27
N ASP A 121 10.24 -18.43 25.13
CA ASP A 121 10.09 -19.82 24.73
C ASP A 121 8.60 -20.20 24.81
N PHE A 122 7.86 -19.93 23.73
CA PHE A 122 6.43 -20.22 23.66
C PHE A 122 6.06 -21.72 23.77
N SER A 123 7.05 -22.62 23.83
CA SER A 123 6.80 -24.04 24.15
C SER A 123 6.80 -24.32 25.66
N LYS A 124 7.32 -23.40 26.48
CA LYS A 124 7.45 -23.54 27.94
C LYS A 124 6.73 -22.43 28.70
N ASP A 125 6.84 -21.20 28.20
CA ASP A 125 6.30 -20.00 28.83
C ASP A 125 4.81 -19.87 28.52
N THR A 126 3.98 -19.89 29.56
CA THR A 126 2.52 -19.67 29.48
C THR A 126 2.06 -18.44 30.26
N ASP A 127 2.89 -17.96 31.18
CA ASP A 127 2.72 -16.70 31.91
C ASP A 127 3.76 -15.69 31.42
N PHE A 128 3.28 -14.56 30.89
CA PHE A 128 4.12 -13.51 30.32
C PHE A 128 4.28 -12.30 31.25
N PHE A 129 3.65 -12.31 32.44
CA PHE A 129 3.58 -11.16 33.33
C PHE A 129 4.98 -10.61 33.68
N THR A 130 5.88 -11.48 34.17
CA THR A 130 7.23 -11.08 34.58
C THR A 130 8.07 -10.60 33.40
N ILE A 131 8.00 -11.30 32.26
CA ILE A 131 8.74 -10.96 31.03
C ILE A 131 8.33 -9.58 30.54
N VAL A 132 7.02 -9.34 30.43
CA VAL A 132 6.47 -8.06 29.96
C VAL A 132 6.74 -6.95 30.98
N THR A 133 6.56 -7.21 32.27
CA THR A 133 6.86 -6.21 33.33
C THR A 133 8.31 -5.76 33.28
N ASN A 134 9.26 -6.68 33.11
CA ASN A 134 10.67 -6.33 32.99
C ASN A 134 10.97 -5.50 31.74
N ALA A 135 10.35 -5.81 30.60
CA ALA A 135 10.47 -4.97 29.41
C ALA A 135 9.89 -3.56 29.60
N LEU A 136 8.73 -3.45 30.27
CA LEU A 136 8.06 -2.16 30.48
C LEU A 136 8.77 -1.26 31.50
N LYS A 137 9.54 -1.82 32.44
CA LYS A 137 10.39 -1.04 33.37
C LYS A 137 11.38 -0.13 32.63
N GLU A 138 11.87 -0.57 31.46
CA GLU A 138 12.78 0.21 30.61
C GLU A 138 12.08 1.32 29.80
N LYS A 139 10.77 1.51 30.01
CA LYS A 139 9.94 2.54 29.37
C LYS A 139 10.09 2.57 27.84
N PRO A 140 9.87 1.44 27.14
CA PRO A 140 9.90 1.42 25.68
C PRO A 140 8.74 2.21 25.09
N ASP A 141 8.94 2.75 23.89
CA ASP A 141 7.90 3.36 23.06
C ASP A 141 7.23 2.29 22.17
N VAL A 142 7.97 1.22 21.85
CA VAL A 142 7.57 0.16 20.93
C VAL A 142 8.02 -1.20 21.47
N LEU A 143 7.13 -2.20 21.42
CA LEU A 143 7.49 -3.60 21.66
C LEU A 143 7.61 -4.35 20.33
N PHE A 144 8.76 -4.99 20.11
CA PHE A 144 8.91 -5.99 19.04
C PHE A 144 8.58 -7.37 19.59
N ILE A 145 7.48 -7.95 19.13
CA ILE A 145 6.96 -9.23 19.64
C ILE A 145 6.63 -10.16 18.47
N GLY A 146 6.70 -11.47 18.69
CA GLY A 146 6.23 -12.41 17.68
C GLY A 146 6.71 -13.84 17.85
N GLY A 147 5.94 -14.75 17.25
CA GLY A 147 6.01 -16.20 17.39
C GLY A 147 4.71 -16.78 16.85
N PRO A 148 4.15 -17.85 17.44
CA PRO A 148 2.79 -18.26 17.16
C PRO A 148 1.78 -17.16 17.52
N SER A 149 0.70 -17.03 16.72
CA SER A 149 -0.25 -15.92 16.83
C SER A 149 -0.91 -15.84 18.21
N GLU A 150 -1.38 -16.96 18.76
CA GLU A 150 -2.09 -16.95 20.05
C GLU A 150 -1.24 -16.47 21.23
N PRO A 151 -0.07 -17.05 21.53
CA PRO A 151 0.74 -16.57 22.63
C PRO A 151 1.28 -15.15 22.37
N THR A 152 1.53 -14.76 21.12
CA THR A 152 1.88 -13.36 20.79
C THR A 152 0.74 -12.40 21.15
N ALA A 153 -0.51 -12.79 20.92
CA ALA A 153 -1.69 -12.01 21.32
C ALA A 153 -1.81 -11.89 22.84
N LYS A 154 -1.50 -12.97 23.59
CA LYS A 154 -1.44 -12.96 25.05
C LYS A 154 -0.36 -12.01 25.58
N VAL A 155 0.82 -11.96 24.95
CA VAL A 155 1.87 -10.97 25.28
C VAL A 155 1.38 -9.54 25.05
N ALA A 156 0.75 -9.25 23.91
CA ALA A 156 0.21 -7.93 23.61
C ALA A 156 -0.88 -7.51 24.60
N LYS A 157 -1.79 -8.43 24.93
CA LYS A 157 -2.85 -8.24 25.93
C LYS A 157 -2.26 -7.94 27.31
N GLN A 158 -1.29 -8.73 27.76
CA GLN A 158 -0.61 -8.53 29.04
C GLN A 158 0.06 -7.15 29.11
N ALA A 159 0.70 -6.70 28.03
CA ALA A 159 1.30 -5.36 27.97
C ALA A 159 0.26 -4.24 28.11
N ARG A 160 -0.90 -4.39 27.45
CA ARG A 160 -2.01 -3.42 27.56
C ARG A 160 -2.62 -3.39 28.97
N GLU A 161 -2.79 -4.55 29.60
CA GLU A 161 -3.27 -4.67 30.99
C GLU A 161 -2.30 -4.03 31.99
N LEU A 162 -1.00 -4.10 31.72
CA LEU A 162 0.06 -3.40 32.47
C LEU A 162 0.17 -1.91 32.12
N GLY A 163 -0.73 -1.37 31.30
CA GLY A 163 -0.84 0.06 31.00
C GLY A 163 0.02 0.55 29.83
N PHE A 164 0.71 -0.32 29.09
CA PHE A 164 1.49 0.07 27.92
C PHE A 164 0.61 0.74 26.86
N LYS A 165 1.00 1.93 26.37
CA LYS A 165 0.29 2.69 25.33
C LYS A 165 1.04 2.81 24.01
N GLY A 166 2.26 2.27 23.95
CA GLY A 166 3.11 2.33 22.77
C GLY A 166 2.70 1.35 21.67
N GLY A 167 3.45 1.37 20.56
CA GLY A 167 3.18 0.54 19.40
C GLY A 167 3.72 -0.89 19.52
N PHE A 168 3.27 -1.76 18.62
CA PHE A 168 3.85 -3.10 18.47
C PHE A 168 4.42 -3.27 17.06
N ILE A 169 5.62 -3.83 16.96
CA ILE A 169 6.08 -4.46 15.72
C ILE A 169 5.82 -5.95 15.87
N ILE A 170 4.96 -6.50 15.01
CA ILE A 170 4.57 -7.91 15.04
C ILE A 170 5.41 -8.67 14.00
N MET A 171 6.13 -9.71 14.43
CA MET A 171 6.80 -10.63 13.47
C MET A 171 5.75 -11.22 12.53
N ASP A 172 6.10 -11.37 11.25
CA ASP A 172 5.19 -11.85 10.21
C ASP A 172 4.65 -13.27 10.44
N GLN A 173 5.27 -14.07 11.32
CA GLN A 173 4.72 -15.34 11.80
C GLN A 173 3.38 -15.16 12.52
N ALA A 174 3.24 -14.15 13.39
CA ALA A 174 2.00 -13.86 14.08
C ALA A 174 1.07 -13.03 13.18
N LYS A 175 -0.16 -13.50 13.00
CA LYS A 175 -1.14 -12.88 12.09
C LYS A 175 -2.13 -12.03 12.88
N LEU A 176 -2.36 -10.78 12.46
CA LEU A 176 -3.20 -9.84 13.20
C LEU A 176 -4.66 -10.32 13.35
N ASP A 177 -5.20 -10.97 12.32
CA ASP A 177 -6.52 -11.62 12.32
C ASP A 177 -6.60 -12.82 13.27
N GLU A 178 -5.57 -13.66 13.34
CA GLU A 178 -5.52 -14.76 14.33
C GLU A 178 -5.33 -14.21 15.76
N MET A 179 -4.50 -13.19 15.94
CA MET A 179 -4.35 -12.52 17.23
C MET A 179 -5.67 -11.89 17.71
N LYS A 180 -6.45 -11.31 16.79
CA LYS A 180 -7.79 -10.75 17.08
C LYS A 180 -8.73 -11.81 17.65
N LYS A 181 -8.69 -13.06 17.18
CA LYS A 181 -9.52 -14.15 17.72
C LYS A 181 -9.29 -14.34 19.23
N VAL A 182 -8.06 -14.09 19.69
CA VAL A 182 -7.66 -14.22 21.11
C VAL A 182 -8.01 -12.98 21.92
N THR A 183 -7.86 -11.80 21.34
CA THR A 183 -8.15 -10.53 22.03
C THR A 183 -9.62 -10.11 21.94
N GLY A 184 -10.42 -10.75 21.09
CA GLY A 184 -11.84 -10.45 20.83
C GLY A 184 -12.05 -9.25 19.88
N SER A 185 -11.24 -8.20 20.02
CA SER A 185 -11.21 -7.04 19.13
C SER A 185 -9.76 -6.63 18.83
N TYR A 186 -9.60 -5.66 17.93
CA TYR A 186 -8.30 -5.08 17.64
C TYR A 186 -7.85 -4.04 18.70
N ASP A 187 -8.67 -3.71 19.70
CA ASP A 187 -8.36 -2.61 20.63
C ASP A 187 -7.09 -2.88 21.45
N MET A 188 -6.88 -4.14 21.87
CA MET A 188 -5.64 -4.56 22.54
C MET A 188 -4.43 -4.59 21.61
N LEU A 189 -4.66 -4.54 20.30
CA LEU A 189 -3.63 -4.51 19.27
C LEU A 189 -3.43 -3.10 18.68
N GLU A 190 -4.07 -2.06 19.24
CA GLU A 190 -3.96 -0.69 18.75
C GLU A 190 -2.50 -0.28 18.56
N GLY A 191 -2.15 0.28 17.39
CA GLY A 191 -0.78 0.66 17.09
C GLY A 191 0.16 -0.48 16.69
N ALA A 192 -0.33 -1.72 16.59
CA ALA A 192 0.43 -2.82 16.01
C ALA A 192 0.63 -2.61 14.50
N ILE A 193 1.84 -2.85 13.99
CA ILE A 193 2.13 -3.01 12.57
C ILE A 193 2.57 -4.44 12.29
N GLY A 194 2.02 -5.02 11.22
CA GLY A 194 2.27 -6.41 10.86
C GLY A 194 1.81 -6.73 9.43
N VAL A 195 1.78 -8.02 9.11
CA VAL A 195 1.23 -8.51 7.85
C VAL A 195 -0.28 -8.26 7.82
N MET A 196 -0.76 -7.71 6.71
CA MET A 196 -2.18 -7.42 6.51
C MET A 196 -2.99 -8.71 6.41
N PRO A 197 -4.13 -8.83 7.12
CA PRO A 197 -5.07 -9.92 6.94
C PRO A 197 -5.48 -10.09 5.48
N LEU A 198 -5.58 -11.35 5.02
CA LEU A 198 -5.89 -11.64 3.62
C LEU A 198 -7.24 -11.06 3.17
N VAL A 199 -8.22 -11.03 4.07
CA VAL A 199 -9.56 -10.47 3.79
C VAL A 199 -9.53 -8.97 3.47
N GLU A 200 -8.45 -8.27 3.81
CA GLU A 200 -8.22 -6.85 3.53
C GLU A 200 -7.32 -6.62 2.29
N SER A 201 -6.85 -7.68 1.65
CA SER A 201 -6.02 -7.65 0.44
C SER A 201 -6.83 -7.26 -0.81
N ASP A 202 -6.18 -6.57 -1.75
CA ASP A 202 -6.79 -6.11 -3.01
C ASP A 202 -6.56 -7.06 -4.21
N GLY A 203 -6.09 -8.28 -3.94
CA GLY A 203 -5.90 -9.31 -4.96
C GLY A 203 -7.22 -9.68 -5.67
N PRO A 204 -7.24 -9.77 -7.02
CA PRO A 204 -8.48 -10.02 -7.76
C PRO A 204 -9.12 -11.38 -7.44
N GLY A 205 -8.35 -12.35 -6.96
CA GLY A 205 -8.86 -13.66 -6.51
C GLY A 205 -9.39 -13.67 -5.07
N VAL A 206 -9.10 -12.64 -4.27
CA VAL A 206 -9.44 -12.60 -2.82
C VAL A 206 -10.94 -12.76 -2.58
N PRO A 207 -11.86 -12.05 -3.26
CA PRO A 207 -13.29 -12.17 -2.97
C PRO A 207 -13.82 -13.60 -3.16
N SER A 208 -13.41 -14.26 -4.25
CA SER A 208 -13.80 -15.65 -4.54
C SER A 208 -13.20 -16.63 -3.56
N PHE A 209 -11.91 -16.47 -3.22
CA PHE A 209 -11.24 -17.33 -2.26
C PHE A 209 -11.86 -17.22 -0.87
N VAL A 210 -12.06 -16.01 -0.36
CA VAL A 210 -12.68 -15.76 0.95
C VAL A 210 -14.10 -16.34 1.01
N LYS A 211 -14.92 -16.14 -0.04
CA LYS A 211 -16.26 -16.72 -0.13
C LYS A 211 -16.21 -18.25 -0.02
N ASN A 212 -15.36 -18.90 -0.81
CA ASN A 212 -15.27 -20.36 -0.86
C ASN A 212 -14.68 -20.94 0.43
N TYR A 213 -13.72 -20.25 1.03
CA TYR A 213 -13.11 -20.66 2.29
C TYR A 213 -14.13 -20.60 3.44
N ARG A 214 -14.86 -19.50 3.57
CA ARG A 214 -15.95 -19.36 4.56
C ARG A 214 -17.03 -20.43 4.37
N ALA A 215 -17.43 -20.71 3.14
CA ALA A 215 -18.42 -21.75 2.86
C ALA A 215 -17.96 -23.15 3.30
N LYS A 216 -16.65 -23.42 3.26
CA LYS A 216 -16.08 -24.72 3.61
C LYS A 216 -15.69 -24.86 5.09
N PHE A 217 -15.14 -23.81 5.69
CA PHE A 217 -14.52 -23.86 7.02
C PHE A 217 -15.22 -23.00 8.07
N ASN A 218 -16.23 -22.21 7.67
CA ASN A 218 -16.97 -21.30 8.56
C ASN A 218 -16.08 -20.27 9.29
N GLU A 219 -14.95 -19.89 8.69
CA GLU A 219 -14.06 -18.86 9.20
C GLU A 219 -13.37 -18.07 8.08
N ASP A 220 -12.69 -16.99 8.46
CA ASP A 220 -11.86 -16.20 7.54
C ASP A 220 -10.54 -16.91 7.23
N PRO A 221 -10.07 -16.90 5.97
CA PRO A 221 -8.77 -17.47 5.66
C PRO A 221 -7.65 -16.56 6.15
N GLY A 222 -6.69 -17.13 6.87
CA GLY A 222 -5.42 -16.49 7.18
C GLY A 222 -4.51 -16.34 5.95
N SER A 223 -3.46 -15.53 6.09
CA SER A 223 -2.55 -15.26 4.98
C SER A 223 -1.84 -16.51 4.47
N GLU A 224 -1.60 -17.49 5.35
CA GLU A 224 -0.91 -18.75 5.07
C GLU A 224 -1.71 -19.62 4.11
N ALA A 225 -3.03 -19.70 4.33
CA ALA A 225 -3.95 -20.40 3.44
C ALA A 225 -3.94 -19.76 2.04
N GLY A 226 -3.96 -18.42 1.97
CA GLY A 226 -3.90 -17.71 0.68
C GLY A 226 -2.60 -17.95 -0.09
N PHE A 227 -1.46 -17.94 0.60
CA PHE A 227 -0.15 -18.11 -0.05
C PHE A 227 0.04 -19.53 -0.57
N ASN A 228 -0.34 -20.54 0.21
CA ASN A 228 -0.30 -21.94 -0.23
C ASN A 228 -1.32 -22.22 -1.33
N TYR A 229 -2.52 -21.62 -1.26
CA TYR A 229 -3.50 -21.69 -2.34
C TYR A 229 -2.94 -21.15 -3.65
N LEU A 230 -2.33 -19.96 -3.62
CA LEU A 230 -1.70 -19.37 -4.80
C LEU A 230 -0.56 -20.25 -5.32
N ALA A 231 0.35 -20.68 -4.45
CA ALA A 231 1.52 -21.49 -4.82
C ALA A 231 1.09 -22.81 -5.47
N LEU A 232 0.06 -23.47 -4.94
CA LEU A 232 -0.50 -24.69 -5.53
C LEU A 232 -0.93 -24.46 -6.99
N TYR A 233 -1.67 -23.39 -7.26
CA TYR A 233 -2.10 -23.10 -8.64
C TYR A 233 -0.94 -22.68 -9.54
N VAL A 234 0.09 -22.01 -9.01
CA VAL A 234 1.32 -21.74 -9.77
C VAL A 234 2.00 -23.06 -10.17
N PHE A 235 2.11 -24.03 -9.25
CA PHE A 235 2.65 -25.35 -9.57
C PHE A 235 1.80 -26.11 -10.59
N VAL A 236 0.47 -26.08 -10.47
CA VAL A 236 -0.43 -26.72 -11.43
C VAL A 236 -0.27 -26.13 -12.83
N GLU A 237 -0.21 -24.81 -12.96
CA GLU A 237 0.01 -24.17 -14.26
C GLU A 237 1.44 -24.41 -14.79
N ALA A 238 2.42 -24.56 -13.91
CA ALA A 238 3.79 -24.96 -14.28
C ALA A 238 3.85 -26.40 -14.81
N MET A 239 3.14 -27.34 -14.17
CA MET A 239 3.00 -28.73 -14.62
C MET A 239 2.37 -28.80 -16.02
N LYS A 240 1.30 -28.01 -16.27
CA LYS A 240 0.68 -27.91 -17.59
C LYS A 240 1.65 -27.39 -18.64
N ALA A 241 2.42 -26.36 -18.32
CA ALA A 241 3.42 -25.80 -19.22
C ALA A 241 4.58 -26.78 -19.48
N ALA A 242 4.99 -27.55 -18.47
CA ALA A 242 6.04 -28.55 -18.57
C ALA A 242 5.60 -29.84 -19.28
N GLY A 243 4.29 -30.09 -19.39
CA GLY A 243 3.75 -31.33 -19.94
C GLY A 243 3.96 -32.56 -19.03
N THR A 244 4.20 -32.35 -17.74
CA THR A 244 4.50 -33.43 -16.78
C THR A 244 4.05 -33.04 -15.37
N VAL A 245 3.66 -34.06 -14.59
CA VAL A 245 3.36 -33.93 -13.16
C VAL A 245 4.42 -34.61 -12.29
N ASP A 246 5.35 -35.37 -12.86
CA ASP A 246 6.30 -36.19 -12.10
C ASP A 246 7.73 -35.60 -12.08
N ASP A 247 8.12 -34.85 -13.11
CA ASP A 247 9.48 -34.29 -13.21
C ASP A 247 9.58 -32.94 -12.49
N ALA A 248 10.07 -32.98 -11.25
CA ALA A 248 10.30 -31.81 -10.41
C ALA A 248 11.19 -30.74 -11.07
N THR A 249 12.20 -31.13 -11.85
CA THR A 249 13.11 -30.17 -12.52
C THR A 249 12.37 -29.47 -13.65
N ALA A 250 11.63 -30.22 -14.48
CA ALA A 250 10.84 -29.64 -15.57
C ALA A 250 9.74 -28.71 -15.03
N ILE A 251 9.04 -29.11 -13.96
CA ILE A 251 8.04 -28.28 -13.28
C ILE A 251 8.68 -26.99 -12.77
N ARG A 252 9.83 -27.10 -12.10
CA ARG A 252 10.55 -25.94 -11.54
C ARG A 252 10.98 -24.94 -12.61
N GLN A 253 11.42 -25.43 -13.77
CA GLN A 253 11.81 -24.60 -14.93
C GLN A 253 10.62 -23.83 -15.52
N HIS A 254 9.43 -24.43 -15.55
CA HIS A 254 8.21 -23.84 -16.14
C HIS A 254 7.36 -23.04 -15.14
N MET A 255 7.83 -22.82 -13.92
CA MET A 255 7.11 -21.98 -12.97
C MET A 255 6.91 -20.52 -13.40
N PRO A 256 7.82 -19.86 -14.15
CA PRO A 256 7.55 -18.54 -14.72
C PRO A 256 6.30 -18.53 -15.61
N GLU A 257 6.12 -19.55 -16.46
CA GLU A 257 4.92 -19.78 -17.26
C GLU A 257 3.72 -20.05 -16.36
N GLY A 258 3.90 -20.87 -15.32
CA GLY A 258 2.87 -21.16 -14.34
C GLY A 258 2.32 -19.90 -13.65
N LEU A 259 3.21 -18.98 -13.27
CA LEU A 259 2.82 -17.69 -12.71
C LEU A 259 2.13 -16.78 -13.75
N LYS A 260 2.63 -16.74 -14.99
CA LYS A 260 2.05 -15.95 -16.09
C LYS A 260 0.64 -16.44 -16.45
N ASN A 261 0.42 -17.75 -16.41
CA ASN A 261 -0.83 -18.41 -16.78
C ASN A 261 -1.83 -18.47 -15.63
N LEU A 262 -1.44 -18.06 -14.42
CA LEU A 262 -2.27 -18.11 -13.22
C LEU A 262 -3.62 -17.37 -13.44
N PRO A 263 -4.77 -18.06 -13.34
CA PRO A 263 -6.07 -17.43 -13.57
C PRO A 263 -6.35 -16.30 -12.58
N LYS A 264 -7.09 -15.27 -13.03
CA LYS A 264 -7.35 -14.07 -12.22
C LYS A 264 -8.04 -14.36 -10.89
N ASP A 265 -8.92 -15.37 -10.84
CA ASP A 265 -9.61 -15.78 -9.63
C ASP A 265 -8.71 -16.56 -8.65
N LYS A 266 -7.50 -16.96 -9.08
CA LYS A 266 -6.47 -17.60 -8.24
C LYS A 266 -5.40 -16.63 -7.75
N GLN A 267 -5.37 -15.41 -8.28
CA GLN A 267 -4.45 -14.34 -7.89
C GLN A 267 -4.91 -13.68 -6.58
N VAL A 268 -4.82 -14.39 -5.46
CA VAL A 268 -5.12 -13.87 -4.11
C VAL A 268 -4.03 -12.93 -3.57
N TYR A 269 -2.82 -13.03 -4.10
CA TYR A 269 -1.72 -12.10 -3.89
C TYR A 269 -1.09 -11.68 -5.22
N ALA A 270 -0.49 -10.49 -5.21
CA ALA A 270 0.30 -10.00 -6.33
C ALA A 270 1.72 -10.55 -6.25
N VAL A 271 1.96 -11.67 -6.96
CA VAL A 271 3.31 -12.22 -7.19
C VAL A 271 3.85 -11.64 -8.50
N LEU A 272 4.99 -10.97 -8.43
CA LEU A 272 5.55 -10.23 -9.56
C LEU A 272 6.38 -11.12 -10.47
N LYS A 273 7.16 -12.01 -9.86
CA LYS A 273 8.03 -12.96 -10.54
C LYS A 273 8.44 -14.06 -9.56
N ILE A 274 9.12 -15.05 -10.11
CA ILE A 274 9.94 -15.98 -9.34
C ILE A 274 11.38 -15.52 -9.54
N ASP A 275 12.11 -15.27 -8.46
CA ASP A 275 13.52 -14.88 -8.57
C ASP A 275 14.39 -16.07 -9.02
N GLY A 276 15.63 -15.78 -9.45
CA GLY A 276 16.56 -16.81 -9.93
C GLY A 276 16.89 -17.89 -8.89
N ASN A 277 16.63 -17.59 -7.61
CA ASN A 277 16.89 -18.46 -6.47
C ASN A 277 15.63 -19.22 -6.00
N GLY A 278 14.50 -19.08 -6.71
CA GLY A 278 13.25 -19.78 -6.40
C GLY A 278 12.29 -19.06 -5.45
N GLY A 279 12.55 -17.81 -5.09
CA GLY A 279 11.63 -17.01 -4.28
C GLY A 279 10.46 -16.45 -5.09
N LEU A 280 9.23 -16.66 -4.62
CA LEU A 280 8.08 -15.89 -5.09
C LEU A 280 8.21 -14.45 -4.59
N GLU A 281 8.49 -13.53 -5.50
CA GLU A 281 8.64 -12.10 -5.21
C GLU A 281 7.27 -11.43 -5.24
N SER A 282 6.63 -11.35 -4.08
CA SER A 282 5.28 -10.78 -3.92
C SER A 282 5.32 -9.37 -3.33
N LEU A 283 4.32 -8.54 -3.63
CA LEU A 283 4.17 -7.25 -2.97
C LEU A 283 3.92 -7.42 -1.47
N GLN A 284 4.57 -6.59 -0.65
CA GLN A 284 4.35 -6.60 0.79
C GLN A 284 2.94 -6.08 1.11
N ASN A 285 2.13 -6.94 1.71
CA ASN A 285 0.83 -6.57 2.27
C ASN A 285 1.01 -6.23 3.75
N ILE A 286 1.17 -4.94 4.02
CA ILE A 286 1.39 -4.42 5.37
C ILE A 286 0.14 -3.68 5.83
N ALA A 287 -0.24 -3.88 7.08
CA ALA A 287 -1.23 -3.04 7.73
C ALA A 287 -0.81 -2.68 9.14
N ALA A 288 -1.40 -1.60 9.63
CA ALA A 288 -1.38 -1.25 11.03
C ALA A 288 -2.79 -1.32 11.62
N VAL A 289 -2.87 -1.52 12.93
CA VAL A 289 -4.11 -1.35 13.68
C VAL A 289 -4.20 0.11 14.11
N GLU A 290 -5.23 0.80 13.63
CA GLU A 290 -5.53 2.18 14.05
C GLU A 290 -7.01 2.35 14.35
N ASN A 291 -7.33 2.89 15.53
CA ASN A 291 -8.69 3.04 16.04
C ASN A 291 -9.50 1.73 15.96
N GLY A 292 -8.88 0.62 16.38
CA GLY A 292 -9.52 -0.70 16.40
C GLY A 292 -9.80 -1.30 15.01
N LYS A 293 -9.14 -0.80 13.96
CA LYS A 293 -9.33 -1.24 12.57
C LYS A 293 -8.01 -1.51 11.87
N ILE A 294 -8.05 -2.42 10.90
CA ILE A 294 -6.94 -2.65 9.96
C ILE A 294 -6.85 -1.47 8.98
N VAL A 295 -5.69 -0.83 8.93
CA VAL A 295 -5.35 0.27 8.02
C VAL A 295 -4.17 -0.16 7.15
N PRO A 296 -4.38 -0.38 5.83
CA PRO A 296 -3.30 -0.76 4.93
C PRO A 296 -2.19 0.30 4.88
N ILE A 297 -0.94 -0.12 5.11
CA ILE A 297 0.25 0.73 4.92
C ILE A 297 0.71 0.57 3.48
N LYS A 298 0.26 1.51 2.64
CA LYS A 298 0.69 1.57 1.24
C LYS A 298 2.14 2.02 1.19
N ILE A 299 3.06 1.06 1.16
CA ILE A 299 4.47 1.34 0.85
C ILE A 299 4.50 2.15 -0.44
N LYS A 300 5.20 3.29 -0.41
CA LYS A 300 5.29 4.29 -1.48
C LYS A 300 5.61 3.60 -2.81
N LYS A 301 4.58 3.28 -3.61
CA LYS A 301 4.66 2.47 -4.84
C LYS A 301 5.81 2.88 -5.76
N TYR A 302 6.05 4.19 -5.91
CA TYR A 302 7.15 4.71 -6.70
C TYR A 302 8.53 4.46 -6.09
N ALA A 303 8.70 4.61 -4.77
CA ALA A 303 9.97 4.35 -4.10
C ALA A 303 10.31 2.85 -4.12
N PHE A 304 9.30 1.99 -3.95
CA PHE A 304 9.47 0.55 -4.12
C PHE A 304 9.85 0.19 -5.56
N ALA A 305 9.12 0.71 -6.54
CA ALA A 305 9.41 0.45 -7.95
C ALA A 305 10.78 1.00 -8.39
N TYR A 306 11.21 2.13 -7.82
CA TYR A 306 12.54 2.70 -8.00
C TYR A 306 13.64 1.78 -7.47
N GLY A 307 13.55 1.38 -6.19
CA GLY A 307 14.52 0.49 -5.54
C GLY A 307 14.70 -0.82 -6.31
N ASN A 308 13.62 -1.34 -6.90
CA ASN A 308 13.57 -2.65 -7.56
C ASN A 308 13.69 -2.61 -9.09
N ASN A 309 14.10 -1.50 -9.71
CA ASN A 309 14.25 -1.38 -11.17
C ASN A 309 12.98 -1.71 -11.98
N GLN A 310 11.80 -1.49 -11.40
CA GLN A 310 10.53 -1.85 -12.03
C GLN A 310 10.12 -0.86 -13.13
N LYS A 311 9.16 -1.29 -13.95
CA LYS A 311 8.49 -0.43 -14.93
C LYS A 311 7.05 -0.12 -14.51
N MET A 312 6.54 1.06 -14.87
CA MET A 312 5.09 1.35 -14.85
C MET A 312 4.66 1.89 -16.21
N ASP A 313 3.66 1.25 -16.82
CA ASP A 313 3.18 1.55 -18.18
C ASP A 313 4.33 1.69 -19.19
N ASN A 314 5.25 0.72 -19.15
CA ASN A 314 6.45 0.56 -19.99
C ASN A 314 7.64 1.47 -19.67
N TYR A 315 7.51 2.44 -18.77
CA TYR A 315 8.60 3.33 -18.36
C TYR A 315 9.38 2.76 -17.18
N SER A 316 10.72 2.78 -17.26
CA SER A 316 11.58 2.38 -16.13
C SER A 316 11.52 3.43 -15.03
N ILE A 317 11.05 3.04 -13.85
CA ILE A 317 10.89 3.95 -12.72
C ILE A 317 12.23 4.47 -12.23
N ARG A 318 13.27 3.62 -12.20
CA ARG A 318 14.62 4.07 -11.86
C ARG A 318 15.09 5.16 -12.82
N LYS A 319 15.14 4.85 -14.12
CA LYS A 319 15.61 5.82 -15.14
C LYS A 319 14.82 7.14 -15.11
N THR A 320 13.51 7.07 -14.93
CA THR A 320 12.65 8.26 -14.83
C THR A 320 12.98 9.11 -13.62
N LEU A 321 13.02 8.49 -12.42
CA LEU A 321 13.18 9.23 -11.17
C LEU A 321 14.64 9.59 -10.84
N ASP A 322 15.62 8.99 -11.53
CA ASP A 322 17.03 9.44 -11.50
C ASP A 322 17.18 10.86 -12.08
N HIS A 323 16.31 11.24 -13.03
CA HIS A 323 16.40 12.51 -13.75
C HIS A 323 15.23 13.45 -13.49
N THR A 324 14.19 12.99 -12.78
CA THR A 324 12.95 13.74 -12.60
C THR A 324 12.46 13.67 -11.16
N SER A 325 12.05 14.83 -10.62
CA SER A 325 11.32 14.89 -9.36
C SER A 325 9.81 15.01 -9.59
N ILE A 326 9.03 14.25 -8.83
CA ILE A 326 7.56 14.29 -8.85
C ILE A 326 7.08 14.82 -7.50
N TRP A 327 6.31 15.90 -7.53
CA TRP A 327 5.79 16.56 -6.34
C TRP A 327 4.29 16.32 -6.22
N PHE A 328 3.86 15.89 -5.03
CA PHE A 328 2.45 15.67 -4.71
C PHE A 328 1.98 16.72 -3.69
N VAL A 329 0.96 17.49 -4.06
CA VAL A 329 0.21 18.33 -3.12
C VAL A 329 -1.08 17.57 -2.78
N PRO A 330 -1.23 16.98 -1.58
CA PRO A 330 -2.33 16.07 -1.29
C PRO A 330 -3.71 16.74 -1.32
N MET A 331 -3.79 17.99 -0.90
CA MET A 331 -5.04 18.73 -0.83
C MET A 331 -4.79 20.24 -0.84
N VAL A 332 -5.43 20.96 -1.76
CA VAL A 332 -5.35 22.43 -1.86
C VAL A 332 -6.46 23.11 -1.04
N ASN A 333 -7.61 22.45 -0.83
CA ASN A 333 -8.76 22.97 -0.06
C ASN A 333 -9.01 22.17 1.23
N PRO A 334 -8.07 22.09 2.19
CA PRO A 334 -8.19 21.21 3.35
C PRO A 334 -9.32 21.60 4.30
N ASP A 335 -9.60 22.90 4.43
CA ASP A 335 -10.63 23.44 5.30
C ASP A 335 -12.05 23.25 4.72
N GLY A 336 -12.24 23.48 3.42
CA GLY A 336 -13.47 23.16 2.70
C GLY A 336 -13.78 21.66 2.72
N VAL A 337 -12.76 20.80 2.56
CA VAL A 337 -12.93 19.35 2.70
C VAL A 337 -13.30 18.96 4.13
N THR A 338 -12.67 19.57 5.14
CA THR A 338 -13.02 19.35 6.55
C THR A 338 -14.48 19.72 6.82
N LEU A 339 -14.95 20.85 6.28
CA LEU A 339 -16.34 21.28 6.38
C LEU A 339 -17.31 20.25 5.78
N VAL A 340 -17.01 19.74 4.58
CA VAL A 340 -17.85 18.74 3.89
C VAL A 340 -17.89 17.41 4.67
N GLN A 341 -16.77 16.97 5.24
CA GLN A 341 -16.66 15.66 5.88
C GLN A 341 -17.11 15.64 7.35
N ARG A 342 -16.90 16.74 8.07
CA ARG A 342 -17.09 16.81 9.54
C ARG A 342 -18.13 17.86 9.96
N GLY A 343 -18.66 18.64 9.02
CA GLY A 343 -19.65 19.67 9.27
C GLY A 343 -19.09 20.97 9.85
N TYR A 344 -19.95 21.98 9.95
CA TYR A 344 -19.58 23.36 10.32
C TYR A 344 -18.95 23.52 11.70
N LYS A 345 -19.17 22.59 12.64
CA LYS A 345 -18.56 22.63 13.97
C LYS A 345 -17.06 22.27 13.95
N ALA A 346 -16.60 21.60 12.90
CA ALA A 346 -15.22 21.15 12.79
C ALA A 346 -14.27 22.20 12.16
N VAL A 347 -14.80 23.33 11.72
CA VAL A 347 -14.02 24.40 11.09
C VAL A 347 -14.03 25.68 11.92
N LYS A 348 -12.97 26.48 11.76
CA LYS A 348 -12.94 27.84 12.32
C LYS A 348 -14.04 28.68 11.66
N ASN A 349 -14.62 29.62 12.42
CA ASN A 349 -15.69 30.51 11.95
C ASN A 349 -16.96 29.77 11.48
N SER A 350 -17.43 28.81 12.28
CA SER A 350 -18.64 28.02 12.04
C SER A 350 -19.89 28.85 11.69
N ASN A 351 -20.05 30.03 12.33
CA ASN A 351 -21.15 30.96 12.03
C ASN A 351 -21.07 31.55 10.62
N LEU A 352 -19.85 31.82 10.12
CA LEU A 352 -19.65 32.36 8.78
C LEU A 352 -20.07 31.35 7.71
N VAL A 353 -19.63 30.10 7.82
CA VAL A 353 -19.97 29.06 6.84
C VAL A 353 -21.47 28.74 6.86
N LEU A 354 -22.12 28.75 8.02
CA LEU A 354 -23.59 28.66 8.11
C LEU A 354 -24.27 29.85 7.41
N LYS A 355 -23.80 31.08 7.64
CA LYS A 355 -24.34 32.27 6.99
C LYS A 355 -24.22 32.18 5.47
N ILE A 356 -23.04 31.80 4.96
CA ILE A 356 -22.81 31.59 3.52
C ILE A 356 -23.72 30.48 2.97
N ASN A 357 -23.92 29.40 3.74
CA ASN A 357 -24.80 28.28 3.39
C ASN A 357 -26.30 28.54 3.69
N ARG A 358 -26.70 29.80 3.95
CA ARG A 358 -28.08 30.20 4.26
C ARG A 358 -28.71 29.40 5.42
N GLY A 359 -27.92 29.12 6.46
CA GLY A 359 -28.35 28.37 7.64
C GLY A 359 -28.45 26.85 7.45
N LYS A 360 -28.21 26.32 6.24
CA LYS A 360 -28.22 24.87 6.00
C LYS A 360 -27.04 24.20 6.68
N LYS A 361 -27.32 23.09 7.38
CA LYS A 361 -26.32 22.26 8.07
C LYS A 361 -25.72 21.17 7.17
N ASP A 362 -26.33 20.94 6.01
CA ASP A 362 -25.78 20.06 4.97
C ASP A 362 -24.80 20.83 4.09
N PHE A 363 -23.56 20.34 4.04
CA PHE A 363 -22.45 20.91 3.28
C PHE A 363 -22.00 20.00 2.14
N SER A 364 -22.74 18.94 1.80
CA SER A 364 -22.32 17.96 0.79
C SER A 364 -21.95 18.60 -0.57
N ALA A 365 -22.63 19.69 -0.93
CA ALA A 365 -22.41 20.41 -2.19
C ALA A 365 -21.35 21.51 -2.13
N TRP A 366 -20.70 21.72 -0.97
CA TRP A 366 -19.74 22.79 -0.76
C TRP A 366 -18.44 22.57 -1.56
N LYS A 367 -17.98 23.61 -2.26
CA LYS A 367 -16.81 23.59 -3.15
C LYS A 367 -15.74 24.63 -2.78
N ALA A 368 -16.12 25.68 -2.07
CA ALA A 368 -15.25 26.77 -1.66
C ALA A 368 -14.35 26.39 -0.45
N ASN A 369 -13.39 27.26 -0.10
CA ASN A 369 -12.78 27.26 1.23
C ASN A 369 -13.77 27.77 2.29
N ILE A 370 -13.40 27.80 3.58
CA ILE A 370 -14.33 28.22 4.64
C ILE A 370 -14.67 29.72 4.61
N ARG A 371 -13.93 30.52 3.83
CA ARG A 371 -14.25 31.93 3.56
C ARG A 371 -15.24 32.10 2.40
N GLY A 372 -15.70 31.00 1.81
CA GLY A 372 -16.65 31.00 0.69
C GLY A 372 -16.01 31.42 -0.63
N VAL A 373 -14.69 31.29 -0.78
CA VAL A 373 -13.97 31.54 -2.04
C VAL A 373 -13.64 30.20 -2.71
N ASP A 374 -13.98 30.09 -4.00
CA ASP A 374 -13.70 28.91 -4.81
C ASP A 374 -12.26 28.95 -5.33
N LEU A 375 -11.41 28.09 -4.75
CA LEU A 375 -9.98 28.03 -5.08
C LEU A 375 -9.72 27.62 -6.55
N ASN A 376 -10.71 27.01 -7.23
CA ASN A 376 -10.61 26.71 -8.66
C ASN A 376 -10.77 27.97 -9.54
N ARG A 377 -10.95 29.14 -8.93
CA ARG A 377 -11.15 30.43 -9.59
C ARG A 377 -10.22 31.52 -9.05
N GLN A 378 -9.12 31.14 -8.42
CA GLN A 378 -8.22 32.05 -7.70
C GLN A 378 -6.93 32.42 -8.44
N TYR A 379 -6.68 31.83 -9.62
CA TYR A 379 -5.45 32.07 -10.37
C TYR A 379 -5.66 33.12 -11.47
N ASP A 380 -4.62 33.88 -11.79
CA ASP A 380 -4.68 34.95 -12.78
C ASP A 380 -4.63 34.39 -14.21
N ALA A 381 -5.73 33.73 -14.61
CA ALA A 381 -5.93 33.16 -15.92
C ALA A 381 -7.30 33.57 -16.43
N TYR A 382 -7.35 34.63 -17.26
CA TYR A 382 -8.62 35.23 -17.72
C TYR A 382 -9.57 35.54 -16.54
N TRP A 383 -9.01 35.91 -15.39
CA TRP A 383 -9.76 36.00 -14.13
C TRP A 383 -10.87 37.07 -14.18
N LYS A 384 -10.62 38.16 -14.92
CA LYS A 384 -11.58 39.24 -15.14
C LYS A 384 -12.85 38.76 -15.85
N THR A 385 -12.75 37.78 -16.74
CA THR A 385 -13.85 37.31 -17.59
C THR A 385 -14.46 35.98 -17.12
N ILE A 386 -14.14 35.53 -15.91
CA ILE A 386 -14.74 34.34 -15.30
C ILE A 386 -16.26 34.51 -15.21
N CYS A 387 -17.01 33.57 -15.80
CA CYS A 387 -18.47 33.55 -15.76
C CYS A 387 -19.01 33.05 -14.42
N CYS A 388 -20.32 33.24 -14.21
CA CYS A 388 -21.08 32.65 -13.09
C CYS A 388 -20.55 33.01 -11.69
N ASN A 389 -19.85 34.15 -11.56
CA ASN A 389 -19.38 34.64 -10.27
C ASN A 389 -20.55 35.29 -9.48
N PRO A 390 -20.89 34.80 -8.28
CA PRO A 390 -21.96 35.37 -7.45
C PRO A 390 -21.65 36.76 -6.88
N GLY A 391 -20.41 37.27 -7.03
CA GLY A 391 -20.01 38.60 -6.56
C GLY A 391 -19.75 38.72 -5.05
N LYS A 392 -20.05 37.68 -4.27
CA LYS A 392 -19.85 37.62 -2.82
C LYS A 392 -19.55 36.18 -2.36
N PRO A 393 -18.99 35.97 -1.15
CA PRO A 393 -18.76 34.65 -0.57
C PRO A 393 -19.94 33.70 -0.75
N TRP A 394 -19.67 32.51 -1.28
CA TRP A 394 -20.68 31.53 -1.65
C TRP A 394 -20.14 30.11 -1.52
N TYR A 395 -21.01 29.11 -1.44
CA TYR A 395 -20.58 27.71 -1.31
C TYR A 395 -19.81 27.20 -2.54
N LYS A 396 -19.92 27.87 -3.68
CA LYS A 396 -19.19 27.60 -4.94
C LYS A 396 -19.07 28.86 -5.80
N ASN A 397 -18.20 28.83 -6.80
CA ASN A 397 -18.07 29.83 -7.87
C ASN A 397 -17.63 31.25 -7.49
N TYR A 398 -17.64 31.66 -6.22
CA TYR A 398 -17.13 32.98 -5.86
C TYR A 398 -15.63 33.04 -6.11
N LYS A 399 -15.22 33.90 -7.05
CA LYS A 399 -13.83 33.97 -7.49
C LYS A 399 -12.90 34.75 -6.56
N GLY A 400 -13.43 35.32 -5.47
CA GLY A 400 -12.70 36.19 -4.55
C GLY A 400 -12.60 37.65 -5.00
N PRO A 401 -12.06 38.54 -4.16
CA PRO A 401 -11.93 39.97 -4.46
C PRO A 401 -10.84 40.27 -5.51
N ARG A 402 -9.80 39.44 -5.60
CA ARG A 402 -8.72 39.52 -6.60
C ARG A 402 -8.07 38.14 -6.77
N PRO A 403 -7.30 37.88 -7.85
CA PRO A 403 -6.45 36.70 -7.93
C PRO A 403 -5.56 36.57 -6.69
N TYR A 404 -5.37 35.33 -6.24
CA TYR A 404 -4.54 34.99 -5.09
C TYR A 404 -4.93 35.76 -3.81
N SER A 405 -6.24 35.93 -3.57
CA SER A 405 -6.71 36.49 -2.30
C SER A 405 -6.59 35.49 -1.16
N GLU A 406 -6.69 34.20 -1.47
CA GLU A 406 -6.65 33.13 -0.49
C GLU A 406 -5.23 32.58 -0.27
N PRO A 407 -4.86 32.25 0.98
CA PRO A 407 -3.53 31.75 1.30
C PRO A 407 -3.19 30.44 0.60
N GLU A 408 -4.18 29.56 0.37
CA GLU A 408 -3.98 28.30 -0.35
C GLU A 408 -3.53 28.54 -1.80
N ALA A 409 -4.14 29.53 -2.47
CA ALA A 409 -3.79 29.90 -3.83
C ALA A 409 -2.43 30.62 -3.91
N GLN A 410 -2.09 31.43 -2.89
CA GLN A 410 -0.77 32.05 -2.77
C GLN A 410 0.31 30.98 -2.58
N ALA A 411 0.11 30.03 -1.67
CA ALA A 411 1.05 28.94 -1.42
C ALA A 411 1.32 28.11 -2.68
N MET A 412 0.26 27.75 -3.42
CA MET A 412 0.41 27.04 -4.70
C MET A 412 1.18 27.88 -5.72
N ARG A 413 0.82 29.16 -5.91
CA ARG A 413 1.52 30.07 -6.83
C ARG A 413 3.00 30.18 -6.50
N ASP A 414 3.32 30.45 -5.24
CA ASP A 414 4.69 30.71 -4.78
C ASP A 414 5.53 29.44 -4.88
N PHE A 415 4.95 28.29 -4.53
CA PHE A 415 5.58 26.99 -4.73
C PHE A 415 5.86 26.73 -6.22
N THR A 416 4.91 26.99 -7.13
CA THR A 416 5.15 26.84 -8.57
C THR A 416 6.22 27.78 -9.08
N LEU A 417 6.24 29.04 -8.64
CA LEU A 417 7.22 30.03 -9.09
C LEU A 417 8.64 29.73 -8.58
N ALA A 418 8.76 29.07 -7.42
CA ALA A 418 10.03 28.64 -6.87
C ALA A 418 10.64 27.42 -7.58
N HIS A 419 9.92 26.77 -8.50
CA HIS A 419 10.35 25.53 -9.14
C HIS A 419 10.14 25.55 -10.66
N ASN A 420 10.96 24.79 -11.39
CA ASN A 420 10.89 24.72 -12.85
C ASN A 420 10.04 23.53 -13.35
N PHE A 421 8.76 23.47 -12.97
CA PHE A 421 7.89 22.33 -13.32
C PHE A 421 7.69 22.17 -14.83
N LEU A 422 7.93 20.98 -15.36
CA LEU A 422 7.70 20.68 -16.79
C LEU A 422 6.22 20.52 -17.16
N THR A 423 5.38 20.14 -16.19
CA THR A 423 3.95 19.85 -16.40
C THR A 423 3.18 19.90 -15.08
N THR A 424 1.86 19.91 -15.16
CA THR A 424 0.98 19.84 -13.97
C THR A 424 -0.28 19.00 -14.20
N VAL A 425 -0.77 18.36 -13.14
CA VAL A 425 -2.05 17.66 -13.10
C VAL A 425 -2.84 18.13 -11.87
N SER A 426 -4.04 18.65 -12.11
CA SER A 426 -5.01 19.01 -11.08
C SER A 426 -6.09 17.92 -11.01
N TYR A 427 -6.15 17.17 -9.90
CA TYR A 427 -7.16 16.12 -9.72
C TYR A 427 -8.44 16.67 -9.11
N HIS A 428 -9.57 16.31 -9.71
CA HIS A 428 -10.91 16.69 -9.32
C HIS A 428 -11.78 15.45 -9.12
N SER A 429 -12.89 15.60 -8.39
CA SER A 429 -13.60 14.46 -7.81
C SER A 429 -14.31 13.57 -8.84
N SER A 430 -15.11 14.12 -9.75
CA SER A 430 -16.17 13.35 -10.43
C SER A 430 -16.45 13.85 -11.85
N GLY A 431 -16.33 12.95 -12.83
CA GLY A 431 -16.66 13.17 -14.25
C GLY A 431 -16.05 12.15 -15.23
N GLN A 432 -14.90 11.53 -14.90
CA GLN A 432 -14.14 10.64 -15.82
C GLN A 432 -13.74 11.33 -17.13
N ILE A 433 -13.32 12.59 -17.00
CA ILE A 433 -12.94 13.46 -18.12
C ILE A 433 -11.59 14.15 -17.87
N ILE A 434 -10.93 14.55 -18.96
CA ILE A 434 -9.64 15.26 -18.94
C ILE A 434 -9.76 16.58 -19.69
N TYR A 435 -9.58 17.69 -18.98
CA TYR A 435 -9.41 19.01 -19.58
C TYR A 435 -7.93 19.24 -19.88
N TRP A 436 -7.58 19.41 -21.15
CA TRP A 436 -6.20 19.48 -21.62
C TRP A 436 -5.84 20.81 -22.31
N HIS A 437 -6.84 21.56 -22.79
CA HIS A 437 -6.65 22.80 -23.57
C HIS A 437 -7.05 24.05 -22.79
N PHE A 438 -6.32 25.17 -22.95
CA PHE A 438 -6.73 26.51 -22.51
C PHE A 438 -5.91 27.63 -23.19
N HIS A 439 -6.46 28.31 -24.20
CA HIS A 439 -5.84 29.43 -24.93
C HIS A 439 -4.37 29.22 -25.38
N GLN A 440 -4.01 27.98 -25.70
CA GLN A 440 -2.68 27.59 -26.16
C GLN A 440 -2.47 28.00 -27.62
N SER A 441 -1.21 28.21 -28.04
CA SER A 441 -0.90 28.30 -29.48
C SER A 441 -1.21 26.98 -30.19
N LYS A 442 -1.32 26.99 -31.53
CA LYS A 442 -1.54 25.75 -32.31
C LYS A 442 -0.49 24.67 -32.01
N THR A 443 0.78 25.05 -31.90
CA THR A 443 1.89 24.12 -31.61
C THR A 443 1.83 23.57 -30.18
N GLN A 444 1.51 24.41 -29.20
CA GLN A 444 1.29 23.99 -27.81
C GLN A 444 0.09 23.05 -27.70
N ALA A 445 -1.03 23.38 -28.36
CA ALA A 445 -2.21 22.53 -28.37
C ALA A 445 -1.92 21.16 -29.00
N GLN A 446 -1.13 21.10 -30.08
CA GLN A 446 -0.74 19.82 -30.69
C GLN A 446 0.15 18.98 -29.74
N ARG A 447 1.11 19.59 -29.03
CA ARG A 447 1.90 18.92 -27.98
C ARG A 447 0.98 18.39 -26.87
N ASP A 448 0.15 19.24 -26.31
CA ASP A 448 -0.70 18.93 -25.16
C ASP A 448 -1.76 17.88 -25.51
N TYR A 449 -2.28 17.89 -26.73
CA TYR A 449 -3.21 16.88 -27.22
C TYR A 449 -2.57 15.49 -27.29
N ARG A 450 -1.32 15.38 -27.77
CA ARG A 450 -0.60 14.08 -27.78
C ARG A 450 -0.45 13.50 -26.38
N LEU A 451 -0.10 14.34 -25.42
CA LEU A 451 -0.01 13.94 -24.00
C LEU A 451 -1.39 13.57 -23.44
N ALA A 452 -2.42 14.36 -23.74
CA ALA A 452 -3.79 14.08 -23.33
C ALA A 452 -4.28 12.72 -23.86
N LEU A 453 -3.94 12.34 -25.10
CA LEU A 453 -4.24 11.02 -25.66
C LEU A 453 -3.58 9.88 -24.87
N MET A 454 -2.34 10.05 -24.43
CA MET A 454 -1.66 9.07 -23.57
C MET A 454 -2.37 8.91 -22.23
N LEU A 455 -2.75 10.03 -21.61
CA LEU A 455 -3.50 10.03 -20.35
C LEU A 455 -4.90 9.41 -20.51
N SER A 456 -5.61 9.74 -21.59
CA SER A 456 -6.91 9.16 -21.92
C SER A 456 -6.81 7.65 -22.14
N LYS A 457 -5.80 7.18 -22.89
CA LYS A 457 -5.55 5.76 -23.11
C LYS A 457 -5.30 5.01 -21.80
N LYS A 458 -4.53 5.62 -20.88
CA LYS A 458 -4.23 5.06 -19.55
C LYS A 458 -5.45 5.00 -18.65
N THR A 459 -6.15 6.12 -18.52
CA THR A 459 -7.22 6.32 -17.54
C THR A 459 -8.59 5.82 -18.03
N LYS A 460 -8.75 5.69 -19.35
CA LYS A 460 -10.02 5.49 -20.05
C LYS A 460 -10.99 6.67 -19.90
N TYR A 461 -10.49 7.85 -19.53
CA TYR A 461 -11.28 9.06 -19.41
C TYR A 461 -11.39 9.79 -20.75
N SER A 462 -12.54 10.42 -20.98
CA SER A 462 -12.81 11.15 -22.22
C SER A 462 -12.10 12.50 -22.22
N LEU A 463 -11.58 12.91 -23.38
CA LEU A 463 -11.01 14.24 -23.54
C LEU A 463 -12.13 15.26 -23.74
N VAL A 464 -12.07 16.36 -22.98
CA VAL A 464 -12.99 17.48 -23.18
C VAL A 464 -12.62 18.20 -24.47
N LYS A 465 -13.63 18.47 -25.32
CA LYS A 465 -13.47 19.24 -26.55
C LYS A 465 -13.16 20.71 -26.20
N PRO A 466 -12.14 21.34 -26.82
CA PRO A 466 -11.88 22.76 -26.65
C PRO A 466 -13.11 23.61 -26.99
N THR A 467 -13.37 24.63 -26.20
CA THR A 467 -14.41 25.64 -26.46
C THR A 467 -13.76 26.98 -26.78
N LYS A 468 -14.52 27.87 -27.44
CA LYS A 468 -14.01 29.19 -27.88
C LYS A 468 -13.66 30.11 -26.69
N ASN A 469 -14.49 30.07 -25.64
CA ASN A 469 -14.38 30.92 -24.44
C ASN A 469 -14.44 30.08 -23.16
N PRO A 470 -13.40 29.27 -22.84
CA PRO A 470 -13.38 28.50 -21.60
C PRO A 470 -13.33 29.43 -20.38
N SER A 471 -14.07 29.11 -19.31
CA SER A 471 -13.95 29.83 -18.04
C SER A 471 -12.56 29.59 -17.46
N GLY A 472 -11.83 30.66 -17.17
CA GLY A 472 -10.50 30.59 -16.54
C GLY A 472 -10.54 30.55 -15.01
N GLY A 473 -9.39 30.90 -14.42
CA GLY A 473 -9.20 31.00 -12.97
C GLY A 473 -8.61 29.75 -12.30
N GLY A 474 -8.48 28.64 -13.03
CA GLY A 474 -7.91 27.40 -12.52
C GLY A 474 -6.38 27.42 -12.47
N TYR A 475 -5.81 26.62 -11.56
CA TYR A 475 -4.35 26.46 -11.44
C TYR A 475 -3.70 25.97 -12.73
N LYS A 476 -4.30 24.93 -13.35
CA LYS A 476 -3.89 24.40 -14.66
C LYS A 476 -3.87 25.47 -15.75
N ASP A 477 -4.92 26.29 -15.79
CA ASP A 477 -5.09 27.33 -16.82
C ASP A 477 -4.01 28.40 -16.69
N TRP A 478 -3.76 28.86 -15.46
CA TRP A 478 -2.67 29.78 -15.15
C TRP A 478 -1.31 29.20 -15.52
N PHE A 479 -1.05 27.93 -15.17
CA PHE A 479 0.20 27.28 -15.50
C PHE A 479 0.45 27.25 -17.01
N VAL A 480 -0.55 26.83 -17.78
CA VAL A 480 -0.49 26.75 -19.25
C VAL A 480 -0.22 28.12 -19.88
N ILE A 481 -0.92 29.18 -19.47
CA ILE A 481 -0.74 30.50 -20.08
C ILE A 481 0.56 31.18 -19.65
N ARG A 482 1.00 30.97 -18.39
CA ARG A 482 2.16 31.62 -17.79
C ARG A 482 3.45 31.00 -18.28
N PHE A 483 3.54 29.66 -18.21
CA PHE A 483 4.77 28.92 -18.50
C PHE A 483 4.80 28.30 -19.88
N LYS A 484 3.67 28.34 -20.63
CA LYS A 484 3.56 27.75 -21.98
C LYS A 484 3.86 26.24 -22.02
N ARG A 485 3.66 25.57 -20.88
CA ARG A 485 3.92 24.15 -20.64
C ARG A 485 2.62 23.36 -20.49
N PRO A 486 2.64 22.04 -20.73
CA PRO A 486 1.42 21.23 -20.68
C PRO A 486 0.83 21.18 -19.27
N GLY A 487 -0.50 21.14 -19.19
CA GLY A 487 -1.22 21.01 -17.93
C GLY A 487 -2.60 20.38 -18.12
N PHE A 488 -2.99 19.54 -17.16
CA PHE A 488 -4.22 18.75 -17.23
C PHE A 488 -5.08 18.92 -15.97
N THR A 489 -6.40 18.96 -16.14
CA THR A 489 -7.36 18.74 -15.06
C THR A 489 -8.05 17.41 -15.29
N ILE A 490 -8.00 16.50 -14.32
CA ILE A 490 -8.55 15.14 -14.43
C ILE A 490 -9.65 14.95 -13.39
N GLU A 491 -10.85 14.62 -13.85
CA GLU A 491 -11.97 14.24 -12.98
C GLU A 491 -12.04 12.71 -12.86
N VAL A 492 -11.83 12.15 -11.67
CA VAL A 492 -11.42 10.72 -11.56
C VAL A 492 -12.57 9.70 -11.37
N ALA A 493 -13.65 10.07 -10.69
CA ALA A 493 -14.77 9.17 -10.41
C ALA A 493 -15.89 9.30 -11.44
N PRO A 494 -16.80 8.32 -11.58
CA PRO A 494 -18.05 8.52 -12.31
C PRO A 494 -18.79 9.76 -11.81
N TYR A 495 -19.62 10.37 -12.65
CA TYR A 495 -20.43 11.52 -12.25
C TYR A 495 -21.38 11.14 -11.12
N VAL A 496 -21.28 11.81 -9.97
CA VAL A 496 -22.16 11.58 -8.80
C VAL A 496 -22.96 12.83 -8.40
N GLY A 497 -22.81 13.96 -9.11
CA GLY A 497 -23.43 15.23 -8.74
C GLY A 497 -22.62 16.02 -7.69
N GLU A 498 -23.21 17.07 -7.12
CA GLU A 498 -22.56 17.95 -6.14
C GLU A 498 -22.53 17.31 -4.74
N ARG A 499 -21.76 16.23 -4.59
CA ARG A 499 -21.55 15.53 -3.32
C ARG A 499 -20.18 14.84 -3.25
N PRO A 500 -19.73 14.40 -2.06
CA PRO A 500 -18.54 13.57 -1.93
C PRO A 500 -18.63 12.30 -2.76
N VAL A 501 -17.50 11.93 -3.38
CA VAL A 501 -17.38 10.68 -4.13
C VAL A 501 -17.31 9.50 -3.16
N PRO A 502 -18.10 8.43 -3.36
CA PRO A 502 -18.01 7.21 -2.57
C PRO A 502 -16.62 6.54 -2.64
N LEU A 503 -16.09 6.12 -1.48
CA LEU A 503 -14.77 5.48 -1.38
C LEU A 503 -14.66 4.16 -2.15
N LYS A 504 -15.79 3.49 -2.47
CA LYS A 504 -15.81 2.29 -3.32
C LYS A 504 -15.17 2.49 -4.70
N TYR A 505 -15.08 3.72 -5.20
CA TYR A 505 -14.42 4.02 -6.47
C TYR A 505 -12.90 4.12 -6.35
N PHE A 506 -12.35 4.23 -5.14
CA PHE A 506 -10.92 4.47 -4.92
C PHE A 506 -10.01 3.43 -5.59
N PRO A 507 -10.25 2.10 -5.50
CA PRO A 507 -9.39 1.12 -6.18
C PRO A 507 -9.35 1.32 -7.70
N SER A 508 -10.50 1.59 -8.32
CA SER A 508 -10.59 1.87 -9.77
C SER A 508 -9.88 3.17 -10.15
N ILE A 509 -10.13 4.24 -9.38
CA ILE A 509 -9.46 5.55 -9.54
C ILE A 509 -7.96 5.37 -9.46
N TRP A 510 -7.47 4.68 -8.43
CA TRP A 510 -6.05 4.44 -8.23
C TRP A 510 -5.45 3.69 -9.42
N ASN A 511 -6.05 2.59 -9.86
CA ASN A 511 -5.53 1.81 -10.97
C ASN A 511 -5.47 2.58 -12.30
N LYS A 512 -6.43 3.46 -12.53
CA LYS A 512 -6.48 4.33 -13.71
C LYS A 512 -5.47 5.47 -13.68
N ASN A 513 -5.04 5.92 -12.50
CA ASN A 513 -4.22 7.13 -12.34
C ASN A 513 -2.80 6.90 -11.79
N ASN A 514 -2.50 5.73 -11.23
CA ASN A 514 -1.26 5.45 -10.49
C ASN A 514 0.05 5.60 -11.28
N SER A 515 0.02 5.71 -12.61
CA SER A 515 1.21 5.91 -13.43
C SER A 515 1.16 7.19 -14.26
N VAL A 516 0.10 8.00 -14.13
CA VAL A 516 -0.01 9.30 -14.79
C VAL A 516 1.23 10.17 -14.55
N PRO A 517 1.77 10.28 -13.31
CA PRO A 517 2.99 11.04 -13.07
C PRO A 517 4.21 10.49 -13.83
N ILE A 518 4.32 9.17 -13.95
CA ILE A 518 5.42 8.51 -14.66
C ILE A 518 5.30 8.69 -16.17
N ILE A 519 4.10 8.52 -16.73
CA ILE A 519 3.86 8.75 -18.17
C ILE A 519 4.26 10.17 -18.54
N LEU A 520 3.82 11.16 -17.75
CA LEU A 520 4.14 12.55 -18.00
C LEU A 520 5.64 12.84 -17.84
N ALA A 521 6.28 12.36 -16.77
CA ALA A 521 7.72 12.56 -16.55
C ALA A 521 8.61 12.09 -17.71
N ASN A 522 8.15 11.13 -18.52
CA ASN A 522 8.92 10.62 -19.67
C ASN A 522 8.47 11.19 -21.03
N SER A 523 7.43 12.02 -21.06
CA SER A 523 6.79 12.41 -22.34
C SER A 523 6.76 13.92 -22.58
N VAL A 524 7.08 14.73 -21.56
CA VAL A 524 6.99 16.20 -21.60
C VAL A 524 8.28 16.89 -22.00
#